data_AF-A0A944KB16-F1
#
_entry.id   AF-A0A944KB16-F1
#
_cell.length_a   1.000
_cell.length_b   1.000
_cell.length_c   1.000
_cell.angle_alpha   90.00
_cell.angle_beta   90.00
_cell.angle_gamma   90.00
#
_symmetry.space_group_name_H-M   'P 1'
#
loop_
_entity.id
_entity.type
_entity.pdbx_description
1 polymer ?
#
loop_
_entity_poly.entity_id
_entity_poly.type
_entity_poly.pdbx_seq_one_letter_code
_entity_poly.pdbx_strand_id
1 'polypeptide(L)'
;MSLLAVLDEAVAALKTPLEEDDRAQGWTDDLRREVQEEISINRSVLRRHGMGMVRHLCPRFDKWMEHEGVQPGRLLALVGDVQRSLVEARNEA
;
A
#
# COMPACT_ATOMS: atom_id res chain seq x y z
N MET A 1 7.58 -13.45 -1.90
CA MET A 1 6.37 -13.33 -2.76
C MET A 1 6.70 -12.42 -3.93
N SER A 2 6.01 -12.53 -5.08
CA SER A 2 6.19 -11.55 -6.16
C SER A 2 5.56 -10.21 -5.76
N LEU A 3 6.06 -9.09 -6.31
CA LEU A 3 5.49 -7.77 -6.03
C LEU A 3 3.98 -7.72 -6.30
N LEU A 4 3.52 -8.32 -7.39
CA LEU A 4 2.09 -8.37 -7.71
C LEU A 4 1.27 -9.10 -6.63
N ALA A 5 1.81 -10.17 -6.03
CA ALA A 5 1.13 -10.88 -4.95
C ALA A 5 1.02 -10.03 -3.68
N VAL A 6 2.07 -9.27 -3.33
CA VAL A 6 2.04 -8.32 -2.20
C VAL A 6 0.97 -7.25 -2.43
N LEU A 7 0.89 -6.68 -3.65
CA LEU A 7 -0.14 -5.69 -3.98
C LEU A 7 -1.55 -6.29 -4.00
N ASP A 8 -1.71 -7.54 -4.44
CA ASP A 8 -2.98 -8.27 -4.43
C ASP A 8 -3.50 -8.47 -3.00
N GLU A 9 -2.63 -8.92 -2.10
CA GLU A 9 -2.94 -9.11 -0.68
C GLU A 9 -3.31 -7.79 -0.01
N ALA A 10 -2.53 -6.73 -0.25
CA ALA A 10 -2.79 -5.44 0.35
C ALA A 10 -4.13 -4.84 -0.09
N VAL A 11 -4.47 -4.96 -1.38
CA VAL A 11 -5.79 -4.53 -1.88
C VAL A 11 -6.92 -5.36 -1.28
N ALA A 12 -6.72 -6.67 -1.09
CA ALA A 12 -7.73 -7.53 -0.49
C ALA A 12 -7.99 -7.16 0.97
N ALA A 13 -6.93 -6.92 1.75
CA ALA A 13 -7.04 -6.49 3.14
C ALA A 13 -7.67 -5.10 3.26
N LEU A 14 -7.27 -4.12 2.45
CA LEU A 14 -7.84 -2.76 2.53
C LEU A 14 -9.27 -2.65 1.96
N LYS A 15 -9.78 -3.69 1.29
CA LYS A 15 -11.19 -3.77 0.88
C LYS A 15 -12.13 -4.14 2.02
N THR A 16 -11.62 -4.75 3.09
CA THR A 16 -12.46 -5.04 4.24
C THR A 16 -12.82 -3.74 4.97
N PRO A 17 -13.99 -3.68 5.64
CA PRO A 17 -14.28 -2.58 6.55
C PRO A 17 -13.21 -2.49 7.65
N LEU A 18 -12.94 -1.26 8.12
CA LEU A 18 -12.06 -1.08 9.28
C LEU A 18 -12.67 -1.74 10.51
N GLU A 19 -11.81 -2.37 11.31
CA GLU A 19 -12.18 -2.83 12.64
C GLU A 19 -12.02 -1.70 13.66
N GLU A 20 -12.44 -1.94 14.90
CA GLU A 20 -12.33 -0.96 15.99
C GLU A 20 -10.86 -0.61 16.28
N ASP A 21 -9.97 -1.61 16.26
CA ASP A 21 -8.53 -1.41 16.45
C ASP A 21 -7.90 -0.54 15.36
N ASP A 22 -8.30 -0.70 14.10
CA ASP A 22 -7.78 0.14 13.02
C ASP A 22 -8.17 1.60 13.23
N ARG A 23 -9.43 1.84 13.63
CA ARG A 23 -9.92 3.19 13.94
C ARG A 23 -9.20 3.78 15.14
N ALA A 24 -8.95 2.99 16.18
CA ALA A 24 -8.17 3.41 17.34
C ALA A 24 -6.71 3.75 16.97
N GLN A 25 -6.17 3.15 15.91
CA GLN A 25 -4.87 3.47 15.34
C GLN A 25 -4.89 4.69 14.41
N GLY A 26 -6.03 5.38 14.27
CA GLY A 26 -6.14 6.60 13.45
C GLY A 26 -6.54 6.35 12.00
N TRP A 27 -6.90 5.13 11.60
CA TRP A 27 -7.46 4.89 10.27
C TRP A 27 -8.87 5.44 10.14
N THR A 28 -9.11 6.17 9.05
CA THR A 28 -10.45 6.57 8.61
C THR A 28 -10.86 5.76 7.38
N ASP A 29 -12.16 5.63 7.15
CA ASP A 29 -12.67 4.90 5.99
C ASP A 29 -12.24 5.56 4.66
N ASP A 30 -12.09 6.89 4.65
CA ASP A 30 -11.56 7.66 3.52
C ASP A 30 -10.06 7.38 3.34
N LEU A 31 -9.25 7.48 4.38
CA LEU A 31 -7.81 7.18 4.30
C LEU A 31 -7.56 5.74 3.81
N ARG A 32 -8.29 4.79 4.37
CA ARG A 32 -8.25 3.38 3.92
C ARG A 32 -8.59 3.27 2.43
N ARG A 33 -9.64 3.96 1.97
CA ARG A 33 -10.06 3.95 0.56
C ARG A 33 -8.99 4.55 -0.35
N GLU A 34 -8.42 5.68 0.02
CA GLU A 34 -7.40 6.38 -0.77
C GLU A 34 -6.12 5.54 -0.89
N VAL A 35 -5.64 4.94 0.21
CA VAL A 35 -4.48 4.04 0.17
C VAL A 35 -4.78 2.81 -0.69
N GLN A 36 -5.98 2.23 -0.57
CA GLN A 36 -6.40 1.09 -1.39
C GLN A 36 -6.42 1.42 -2.88
N GLU A 37 -6.89 2.62 -3.24
CA GLU A 37 -6.95 3.10 -4.62
C GLU A 37 -5.55 3.29 -5.20
N GLU A 38 -4.65 3.94 -4.46
CA GLU A 38 -3.25 4.14 -4.86
C GLU A 38 -2.54 2.79 -5.11
N ILE A 39 -2.69 1.82 -4.21
CA ILE A 39 -2.13 0.47 -4.39
C ILE A 39 -2.76 -0.22 -5.62
N SER A 40 -4.05 -0.01 -5.86
CA SER A 40 -4.75 -0.57 -7.02
C SER A 40 -4.27 0.02 -8.34
N ILE A 41 -3.96 1.33 -8.37
CA ILE A 41 -3.37 2.01 -9.52
C ILE A 41 -1.99 1.43 -9.81
N ASN A 42 -1.12 1.36 -8.81
CA ASN A 42 0.23 0.79 -8.93
C ASN A 42 0.19 -0.65 -9.47
N ARG A 43 -0.67 -1.50 -8.89
CA ARG A 43 -0.92 -2.87 -9.36
C ARG A 43 -1.39 -2.92 -10.81
N SER A 44 -2.34 -2.05 -11.17
CA SER A 44 -2.91 -2.00 -12.52
C SER A 44 -1.85 -1.61 -13.55
N VAL A 45 -1.01 -0.61 -13.25
CA VAL A 45 0.11 -0.19 -14.10
C VAL A 45 1.07 -1.34 -14.34
N LEU A 46 1.51 -2.03 -13.29
CA LEU A 46 2.44 -3.16 -13.39
C LEU A 46 1.85 -4.33 -14.20
N ARG A 47 0.57 -4.62 -14.04
CA ARG A 47 -0.09 -5.69 -14.81
C ARG A 47 -0.22 -5.37 -16.29
N ARG A 48 -0.50 -4.11 -16.65
CA ARG A 48 -0.69 -3.70 -18.05
C ARG A 48 0.62 -3.48 -18.79
N HIS A 49 1.63 -2.94 -18.11
CA HIS A 49 2.85 -2.44 -18.72
C HIS A 49 4.11 -3.19 -18.27
N GLY A 50 3.97 -4.18 -17.39
CA GLY A 50 5.05 -5.03 -16.91
C GLY A 50 5.82 -4.45 -15.73
N MET A 51 6.69 -5.30 -15.17
CA MET A 51 7.49 -4.98 -13.98
C MET A 51 8.47 -3.82 -14.20
N GLY A 52 8.91 -3.57 -15.44
CA GLY A 52 9.78 -2.43 -15.78
C GLY A 52 9.17 -1.06 -15.48
N MET A 53 7.87 -0.98 -15.21
CA MET A 53 7.23 0.26 -14.76
C MET A 53 7.52 0.62 -13.31
N VAL A 54 8.02 -0.31 -12.49
CA VAL A 54 8.25 -0.09 -11.06
C VAL A 54 9.18 1.11 -10.78
N ARG A 55 10.12 1.39 -11.68
CA ARG A 55 11.01 2.58 -11.59
C ARG A 55 10.29 3.92 -11.65
N HIS A 56 9.07 3.94 -12.16
CA HIS A 56 8.23 5.12 -12.23
C HIS A 56 7.22 5.19 -11.07
N LEU A 57 7.10 4.13 -10.27
CA LEU A 57 6.24 4.11 -9.10
C LEU A 57 7.04 4.64 -7.90
N CYS A 58 6.57 5.73 -7.30
CA CYS A 58 7.20 6.31 -6.12
C CYS A 58 6.13 6.72 -5.10
N PRO A 59 5.27 5.79 -4.65
CA PRO A 59 4.40 6.11 -3.54
C PRO A 59 5.25 6.40 -2.31
N ARG A 60 4.73 7.30 -1.48
CA ARG A 60 5.36 7.75 -0.23
C ARG A 60 4.43 7.41 0.92
N PHE A 61 4.08 6.13 1.03
CA PHE A 61 3.12 5.69 2.04
C PHE A 61 3.59 6.03 3.45
N ASP A 62 4.87 5.84 3.79
CA ASP A 62 5.38 6.17 5.13
C ASP A 62 5.12 7.63 5.52
N LYS A 63 5.43 8.57 4.61
CA LYS A 63 5.20 10.01 4.83
C LYS A 63 3.72 10.35 4.88
N TRP A 64 2.90 9.65 4.10
CA TRP A 64 1.46 9.83 4.12
C TRP A 64 0.88 9.34 5.45
N MET A 65 1.24 8.14 5.90
CA MET A 65 0.78 7.60 7.18
C MET A 65 1.24 8.45 8.36
N GLU A 66 2.46 9.00 8.31
CA GLU A 66 2.97 9.97 9.29
C GLU A 66 2.13 11.27 9.29
N HIS A 67 1.79 11.80 8.11
CA HIS A 67 0.96 13.01 7.99
C HIS A 67 -0.44 12.82 8.59
N GLU A 68 -1.05 11.66 8.37
CA GLU A 68 -2.37 11.30 8.89
C GLU A 68 -2.34 10.92 10.37
N GLY A 69 -1.16 10.82 10.98
CA GLY A 69 -1.00 10.46 12.40
C GLY A 69 -1.35 9.00 12.71
N VAL A 70 -1.29 8.11 11.70
CA VAL A 70 -1.60 6.69 11.86
C VAL A 70 -0.59 6.03 12.80
N GLN A 71 -1.10 5.38 13.84
CA GLN A 71 -0.30 4.66 14.82
C GLN A 71 0.09 3.27 14.31
N PRO A 72 1.17 2.68 14.88
CA PRO A 72 1.57 1.31 14.56
C PRO A 72 0.44 0.29 14.73
N GLY A 73 0.30 -0.57 13.74
CA GLY A 73 -0.78 -1.56 13.67
C GLY A 73 -0.70 -2.41 12.41
N ARG A 74 -1.65 -3.34 12.24
CA ARG A 74 -1.62 -4.31 11.15
C ARG A 74 -1.69 -3.65 9.76
N LEU A 75 -2.53 -2.63 9.60
CA LEU A 75 -2.71 -1.97 8.30
C LEU A 75 -1.50 -1.10 7.97
N LEU A 76 -0.89 -0.45 8.97
CA LEU A 76 0.36 0.28 8.77
C LEU A 76 1.50 -0.66 8.39
N ALA A 77 1.61 -1.83 9.05
CA ALA A 77 2.62 -2.83 8.71
C ALA A 77 2.45 -3.35 7.28
N LEU A 78 1.22 -3.67 6.88
CA LEU A 78 0.87 -4.10 5.52
C LEU A 78 1.26 -3.05 4.47
N VAL A 79 0.90 -1.79 4.71
CA VAL A 79 1.23 -0.67 3.81
C VAL A 79 2.74 -0.43 3.75
N GLY A 80 3.44 -0.58 4.88
CA GLY A 80 4.90 -0.54 4.95
C GLY A 80 5.56 -1.67 4.15
N ASP A 81 4.99 -2.87 4.16
CA ASP A 81 5.48 -4.01 3.38
C ASP A 81 5.28 -3.78 1.87
N VAL A 82 4.18 -3.13 1.47
CA VAL A 82 3.97 -2.67 0.08
C VAL A 82 5.01 -1.64 -0.31
N GLN A 83 5.23 -0.61 0.53
CA GLN A 83 6.24 0.42 0.29
C GLN A 83 7.62 -0.21 0.11
N ARG A 84 8.02 -1.11 1.02
CA ARG A 84 9.31 -1.81 0.96
C ARG A 84 9.45 -2.62 -0.32
N SER A 85 8.45 -3.42 -0.67
CA SER A 85 8.46 -4.27 -1.86
C SER A 85 8.59 -3.46 -3.16
N LEU A 86 7.95 -2.28 -3.23
CA LEU A 86 8.08 -1.37 -4.37
C LEU A 86 9.48 -0.75 -4.47
N VAL A 87 10.07 -0.37 -3.33
CA VAL A 87 11.43 0.17 -3.29
C VAL A 87 12.46 -0.89 -3.67
N GLU A 88 12.33 -2.11 -3.15
CA GLU A 88 13.21 -3.24 -3.49
C GLU A 88 13.13 -3.56 -4.98
N ALA A 89 11.92 -3.76 -5.52
CA ALA A 89 11.73 -4.05 -6.94
C ALA A 89 12.23 -2.92 -7.85
N ARG A 90 12.20 -1.66 -7.39
CA ARG A 90 12.81 -0.53 -8.12
C ARG A 90 14.33 -0.60 -8.12
N ASN A 91 14.94 -0.99 -7.02
CA ASN A 91 16.40 -1.08 -6.94
C ASN A 91 16.96 -2.25 -7.77
N GLU A 92 16.11 -3.23 -8.09
CA GLU A 92 16.44 -4.40 -8.93
C GLU A 92 16.16 -4.19 -10.43
N ALA A 93 15.48 -3.10 -10.83
CA ALA A 93 14.98 -2.84 -12.20
C ALA A 93 15.83 -1.85 -13.00
#